data_AF-A0A536UWF9-F1
#
_entry.id   AF-A0A536UWF9-F1
#
_cell.length_a   1.000
_cell.length_b   1.000
_cell.length_c   1.000
_cell.angle_alpha   90.00
_cell.angle_beta   90.00
_cell.angle_gamma   90.00
#
_symmetry.space_group_name_H-M   'P 1'
#
loop_
_entity.id
_entity.type
_entity.pdbx_description
1 polymer ?
#
loop_
_entity_poly.entity_id
_entity_poly.type
_entity_poly.pdbx_seq_one_letter_code
_entity_poly.pdbx_strand_id
1 'polypeptide(L)'
;MNPQLLLRTVAAWAVTLLLFFPLGWLVLTAFKTELQAIHVPPLFVFPPTLENFHEVQQRSDYLLYAKNSVITSVASTLLGLAIAAPAAYSMAFFRSKRTRDVLMWMLST
;
A
#
# COMPACT_ATOMS: atom_id res chain seq x y z
N MET A 1 16.60 -3.83 32.37
CA MET A 1 15.61 -3.64 31.28
C MET A 1 14.23 -3.92 31.86
N ASN A 2 13.24 -3.03 31.71
CA ASN A 2 11.91 -3.24 32.30
C ASN A 2 11.21 -4.42 31.58
N PRO A 3 10.85 -5.52 32.27
CA PRO A 3 10.33 -6.73 31.62
C PRO A 3 9.07 -6.48 30.78
N GLN A 4 8.26 -5.49 31.17
CA GLN A 4 7.07 -5.08 30.43
C GLN A 4 7.41 -4.44 29.07
N LEU A 5 8.50 -3.68 28.98
CA LEU A 5 8.94 -3.09 27.72
C LEU A 5 9.45 -4.19 26.77
N LEU A 6 10.24 -5.13 27.29
CA LEU A 6 10.76 -6.25 26.51
C LEU A 6 9.63 -7.10 25.92
N LEU A 7 8.62 -7.43 26.73
CA LEU A 7 7.44 -8.18 26.27
C LEU A 7 6.69 -7.45 25.14
N ARG A 8 6.44 -6.15 25.30
CA ARG A 8 5.76 -5.33 24.28
C ARG A 8 6.56 -5.25 22.98
N THR A 9 7.87 -5.05 23.08
CA THR A 9 8.75 -4.99 21.91
C THR A 9 8.79 -6.33 21.16
N VAL A 10 8.94 -7.45 21.86
CA VAL A 10 8.92 -8.78 21.23
C VAL A 10 7.57 -9.06 20.58
N ALA A 11 6.46 -8.75 21.27
CA ALA A 11 5.12 -8.92 20.72
C ALA A 11 4.90 -8.06 19.45
N ALA A 12 5.33 -6.80 19.47
CA ALA A 12 5.25 -5.91 18.31
C ALA A 12 6.03 -6.47 17.13
N TRP A 13 7.29 -6.90 17.34
CA TRP A 13 8.10 -7.51 16.27
C TRP A 13 7.50 -8.81 15.74
N ALA A 14 6.95 -9.66 16.61
CA ALA A 14 6.28 -10.88 16.17
C ALA A 14 5.09 -10.59 15.26
N VAL A 15 4.24 -9.62 15.63
CA VAL A 15 3.10 -9.19 14.80
C VAL A 15 3.59 -8.57 13.48
N THR A 16 4.60 -7.72 13.51
CA THR A 16 5.18 -7.13 12.30
C THR A 16 5.71 -8.19 11.35
N LEU A 17 6.48 -9.17 11.84
CA LEU A 17 7.02 -10.25 11.02
C LEU A 17 5.91 -11.14 10.45
N LEU A 18 4.85 -11.40 11.22
CA LEU A 18 3.69 -12.16 10.75
C LEU A 18 2.93 -11.44 9.63
N LEU A 19 2.73 -10.13 9.74
CA LEU A 19 2.11 -9.32 8.70
C LEU A 19 3.02 -9.15 7.47
N PHE A 20 4.33 -9.09 7.67
CA PHE A 20 5.31 -8.96 6.59
C PHE A 20 5.58 -10.28 5.86
N PHE A 21 5.41 -11.42 6.53
CA PHE A 21 5.64 -12.75 5.97
C PHE A 21 5.03 -12.95 4.57
N PRO A 22 3.72 -12.68 4.32
CA PRO A 22 3.16 -12.85 2.98
C PRO A 22 3.80 -11.93 1.93
N LEU A 23 4.21 -10.72 2.31
CA LEU A 23 4.91 -9.80 1.40
C LEU A 23 6.31 -10.31 1.06
N GLY A 24 7.07 -10.77 2.07
CA GLY A 24 8.37 -11.39 1.86
C GLY A 24 8.28 -12.64 0.99
N TRP A 25 7.26 -13.47 1.19
CA TRP A 25 7.00 -14.65 0.38
C TRP A 25 6.68 -14.31 -1.09
N LEU A 26 5.85 -13.29 -1.31
CA LEU A 26 5.52 -12.79 -2.64
C LEU A 26 6.77 -12.32 -3.37
N VAL A 27 7.61 -11.52 -2.71
CA VAL A 27 8.87 -11.02 -3.28
C VAL A 27 9.80 -12.17 -3.64
N LEU A 28 10.03 -13.13 -2.73
CA LEU A 28 10.86 -14.31 -3.01
C LEU A 28 10.32 -15.11 -4.21
N THR A 29 9.00 -15.29 -4.30
CA THR A 29 8.37 -16.06 -5.37
C THR A 29 8.45 -15.34 -6.72
N ALA A 30 8.40 -14.00 -6.74
CA ALA A 30 8.51 -13.22 -7.98
C ALA A 30 9.83 -13.45 -8.73
N PHE A 31 10.91 -13.82 -8.02
CA PHE A 31 12.23 -14.11 -8.59
C PHE A 31 12.48 -15.60 -8.87
N LYS A 32 11.50 -16.49 -8.67
CA LYS A 32 11.58 -17.92 -8.97
C LYS A 32 11.04 -18.22 -10.36
N THR A 33 11.50 -19.28 -11.02
CA THR A 33 10.82 -19.77 -12.23
C THR A 33 9.44 -20.34 -11.90
N GLU A 34 8.53 -20.46 -12.89
CA GLU A 34 7.20 -21.05 -12.69
C GLU A 34 7.26 -22.43 -12.00
N LEU A 35 8.19 -23.29 -12.43
CA LEU A 35 8.40 -24.61 -11.84
C LEU A 35 8.92 -24.55 -10.40
N GLN A 36 9.79 -23.58 -10.08
CA GLN A 36 10.30 -23.38 -8.73
C GLN A 36 9.26 -22.78 -7.78
N ALA A 37 8.32 -21.98 -8.30
CA ALA A 37 7.26 -21.36 -7.52
C ALA A 37 6.24 -22.39 -6.99
N ILE A 38 5.97 -23.46 -7.74
CA ILE A 38 5.05 -24.55 -7.36
C ILE A 38 5.74 -25.74 -6.69
N HIS A 39 7.06 -25.70 -6.50
CA HIS A 39 7.85 -26.81 -5.99
C HIS A 39 7.55 -27.12 -4.51
N VAL A 40 7.47 -28.40 -4.16
CA VAL A 40 7.28 -28.91 -2.79
C VAL A 40 8.40 -29.89 -2.44
N PRO A 41 9.18 -29.70 -1.36
CA PRO A 41 9.12 -28.58 -0.40
C PRO A 41 9.60 -27.25 -1.01
N PRO A 42 9.17 -26.09 -0.48
CA PRO A 42 9.53 -24.81 -1.07
C PRO A 42 11.03 -24.52 -1.03
N LEU A 43 11.55 -24.02 -2.14
CA LEU A 43 12.96 -23.63 -2.25
C LEU A 43 13.20 -22.25 -1.62
N PHE A 44 14.11 -22.18 -0.64
CA PHE A 44 14.53 -20.91 -0.02
C PHE A 44 15.81 -20.35 -0.66
N VAL A 45 16.63 -21.20 -1.27
CA VAL A 45 17.85 -20.83 -2.01
C VAL A 45 17.67 -21.23 -3.46
N PHE A 46 17.74 -20.27 -4.37
CA PHE A 46 17.54 -20.45 -5.80
C PHE A 46 18.29 -19.35 -6.56
N PRO A 47 18.68 -19.56 -7.82
CA PRO A 47 19.22 -18.49 -8.67
C PRO A 47 18.08 -17.51 -9.01
N PRO A 48 18.16 -16.23 -8.61
CA PRO A 48 17.11 -15.27 -8.91
C PRO A 48 17.03 -14.98 -10.41
N THR A 49 15.81 -14.86 -10.93
CA THR A 49 15.54 -14.60 -12.35
C THR A 49 14.55 -13.43 -12.52
N LEU A 50 14.67 -12.72 -13.65
CA LEU A 50 13.78 -11.63 -14.05
C LEU A 50 12.80 -12.02 -15.17
N GLU A 51 12.80 -13.28 -15.61
CA GLU A 51 12.02 -13.74 -16.76
C GLU A 51 10.53 -13.44 -16.58
N ASN A 52 9.97 -13.73 -15.39
CA ASN A 52 8.57 -13.46 -15.10
C ASN A 52 8.17 -12.00 -15.33
N PHE A 53 9.05 -11.04 -14.99
CA PHE A 53 8.77 -9.62 -15.18
C PHE A 53 8.74 -9.25 -16.66
N HIS A 54 9.63 -9.83 -17.45
CA HIS A 54 9.66 -9.64 -18.90
C HIS A 54 8.44 -10.27 -19.57
N GLU A 55 8.08 -11.50 -19.20
CA GLU A 55 6.88 -12.19 -19.72
C GLU A 55 5.59 -11.41 -19.41
N VAL A 56 5.42 -10.94 -18.17
CA VAL A 56 4.24 -10.13 -17.78
C VAL A 56 4.19 -8.83 -18.57
N GLN A 57 5.34 -8.17 -18.76
CA GLN A 57 5.40 -6.94 -19.55
C GLN A 57 5.06 -7.18 -21.02
N GLN A 58 5.57 -8.25 -21.63
CA GLN A 58 5.28 -8.59 -23.02
C GLN A 58 3.81 -8.99 -23.25
N ARG A 59 3.19 -9.68 -22.29
CA ARG A 59 1.82 -10.17 -22.44
C ARG A 59 0.75 -9.09 -22.21
N SER A 60 1.01 -8.10 -21.35
CA SER A 60 -0.06 -7.20 -20.89
C SER A 60 0.37 -5.75 -20.71
N ASP A 61 1.55 -5.35 -21.16
CA ASP A 61 2.07 -3.98 -21.02
C ASP A 61 1.85 -3.40 -19.62
N TYR A 62 2.30 -4.14 -18.61
CA TYR A 62 2.05 -3.83 -17.20
C TYR A 62 2.58 -2.44 -16.79
N LEU A 63 3.67 -1.99 -17.40
CA LEU A 63 4.23 -0.65 -17.21
C LEU A 63 3.24 0.44 -17.64
N LEU A 64 2.46 0.24 -18.70
CA LEU A 64 1.41 1.18 -19.09
C LEU A 64 0.34 1.28 -18.01
N TYR A 65 -0.12 0.14 -17.47
CA TYR A 65 -1.11 0.13 -16.39
C TYR A 65 -0.57 0.77 -15.11
N ALA A 66 0.66 0.45 -14.72
CA ALA A 66 1.31 1.08 -13.56
C ALA A 66 1.42 2.60 -13.74
N LYS A 67 1.84 3.07 -14.92
CA LYS A 67 1.90 4.50 -15.25
C LYS A 67 0.53 5.16 -15.18
N ASN A 68 -0.50 4.51 -15.77
CA ASN A 68 -1.86 5.03 -15.71
C ASN A 68 -2.31 5.16 -14.25
N SER A 69 -2.18 4.12 -13.43
CA SER A 69 -2.54 4.18 -12.01
C SER A 69 -1.82 5.29 -11.24
N VAL A 70 -0.52 5.49 -11.48
CA VAL A 70 0.25 6.59 -10.87
C VAL A 70 -0.31 7.94 -11.31
N ILE A 71 -0.54 8.14 -12.61
CA ILE A 71 -1.09 9.41 -13.13
C ILE A 71 -2.48 9.67 -12.53
N THR A 72 -3.39 8.68 -12.56
CA THR A 72 -4.77 8.87 -12.08
C THR A 72 -4.82 9.09 -10.57
N SER A 73 -4.01 8.39 -9.78
CA SER A 73 -3.96 8.55 -8.32
C SER A 73 -3.38 9.90 -7.90
N VAL A 74 -2.28 10.33 -8.53
CA VAL A 74 -1.65 11.63 -8.25
C VAL A 74 -2.55 12.77 -8.70
N ALA A 75 -3.09 12.70 -9.92
CA ALA A 75 -3.99 13.73 -10.45
C ALA A 75 -5.25 13.87 -9.59
N SER A 76 -5.89 12.76 -9.22
CA SER A 76 -7.09 12.80 -8.36
C SER A 76 -6.78 13.34 -6.96
N THR A 77 -5.64 12.99 -6.38
CA THR A 77 -5.20 13.53 -5.08
C THR A 77 -4.95 15.04 -5.16
N LEU A 78 -4.25 15.52 -6.19
CA LEU A 78 -3.97 16.94 -6.36
C LEU A 78 -5.24 17.75 -6.61
N LEU A 79 -6.14 17.27 -7.46
CA LEU A 79 -7.43 17.92 -7.70
C LEU A 79 -8.29 17.91 -6.43
N GLY A 80 -8.31 16.79 -5.72
CA GLY A 80 -9.00 16.65 -4.43
C GLY A 80 -8.47 17.66 -3.40
N LEU A 81 -7.16 17.76 -3.24
CA LEU A 81 -6.53 18.73 -2.33
C LEU A 81 -6.76 20.17 -2.76
N ALA A 82 -6.70 20.48 -4.07
CA ALA A 82 -6.94 21.82 -4.59
C ALA A 82 -8.34 22.35 -4.23
N ILE A 83 -9.33 21.47 -4.09
CA ILE A 83 -10.69 21.82 -3.69
C ILE A 83 -10.87 21.71 -2.17
N ALA A 84 -10.43 20.60 -1.58
CA ALA A 84 -10.63 20.30 -0.17
C ALA A 84 -9.86 21.25 0.75
N ALA A 85 -8.64 21.65 0.40
CA ALA A 85 -7.82 22.54 1.22
C ALA A 85 -8.45 23.94 1.40
N PRO A 86 -8.85 24.69 0.35
CA PRO A 86 -9.51 25.98 0.55
C PRO A 86 -10.89 25.84 1.21
N ALA A 87 -11.64 24.78 0.91
CA ALA A 87 -12.91 24.50 1.58
C ALA A 87 -12.71 24.31 3.10
N ALA A 88 -11.76 23.45 3.50
CA ALA A 88 -11.40 23.23 4.89
C ALA A 88 -10.90 24.51 5.56
N TYR A 89 -10.05 25.30 4.88
CA TYR A 89 -9.55 26.58 5.39
C TYR A 89 -10.69 27.56 5.70
N SER A 90 -11.63 27.74 4.76
CA SER A 90 -12.78 28.61 4.98
C SER A 90 -13.63 28.15 6.17
N MET A 91 -13.83 26.85 6.35
CA MET A 91 -14.62 26.31 7.46
C MET A 91 -13.90 26.39 8.81
N ALA A 92 -12.57 26.29 8.82
CA ALA A 92 -11.76 26.36 10.04
C ALA A 92 -11.64 27.80 10.57
N PHE A 93 -11.41 28.77 9.69
CA PHE A 93 -11.12 30.16 10.08
C PHE A 93 -12.28 31.14 9.87
N PHE A 94 -13.19 30.87 8.92
CA PHE A 94 -14.35 31.72 8.61
C PHE A 94 -15.67 30.96 8.79
N ARG A 95 -15.93 30.56 10.04
CA ARG A 95 -17.10 29.73 10.38
C ARG A 95 -18.40 30.43 10.00
N SER A 96 -19.14 29.87 9.05
CA SER A 96 -20.48 30.33 8.67
C SER A 96 -21.54 29.60 9.49
N LYS A 97 -22.78 30.11 9.52
CA LYS A 97 -23.91 29.45 10.18
C LYS A 97 -24.16 28.02 9.71
N ARG A 98 -23.81 27.70 8.44
CA ARG A 98 -24.01 26.38 7.82
C ARG A 98 -22.83 25.42 8.00
N THR A 99 -21.68 25.89 8.47
CA THR A 99 -20.47 25.06 8.61
C THR A 99 -20.70 23.87 9.54
N ARG A 100 -21.49 24.06 10.61
CA ARG A 100 -21.83 22.97 11.54
C ARG A 100 -22.66 21.88 10.87
N ASP A 101 -23.68 22.25 10.10
CA ASP A 101 -24.58 21.30 9.45
C ASP A 101 -23.86 20.50 8.36
N VAL A 102 -22.99 21.16 7.58
CA VAL A 102 -22.17 20.50 6.55
C VAL A 102 -21.20 19.50 7.18
N LEU A 103 -20.50 19.87 8.26
CA LEU A 103 -19.59 18.97 8.96
C LEU A 103 -20.33 17.77 9.57
N MET A 104 -21.49 17.99 10.18
CA MET A 104 -22.31 16.91 10.73
C MET A 104 -22.80 15.96 9.63
N TRP A 105 -23.17 16.49 8.46
CA TRP A 105 -23.55 15.69 7.31
C TRP A 105 -22.38 14.82 6.81
N MET A 106 -21.17 15.39 6.67
CA MET A 106 -19.97 14.65 6.26
C MET A 106 -19.57 13.53 7.23
N LEU A 107 -19.88 13.67 8.52
CA LEU A 107 -19.63 12.63 9.53
C LEU A 107 -20.72 11.54 9.57
N SER A 108 -21.89 11.82 8.98
CA SER A 108 -23.03 10.89 8.95
C SER A 108 -23.02 9.94 7.74
N THR A 109 -22.18 10.21 6.75
CA THR A 109 -21.89 9.37 5.59
C THR A 109 -20.60 8.59 5.79
#